data_AF-A0A812NB13-F1
#
_entry.id   AF-A0A812NB13-F1
#
_cell.length_a   1.000
_cell.length_b   1.000
_cell.length_c   1.000
_cell.angle_alpha   90.00
_cell.angle_beta   90.00
_cell.angle_gamma   90.00
#
_symmetry.space_group_name_H-M   'P 1'
#
loop_
_entity.id
_entity.type
_entity.pdbx_description
1 polymer ?
#
loop_
_entity_poly.entity_id
_entity_poly.type
_entity_poly.pdbx_seq_one_letter_code
_entity_poly.pdbx_strand_id
1 'polypeptide(L)'
;MLLHVLQRRPSPVVPSLQDIAVANGTPALYLSGVDCRFCSDAEEITATLQEQQGDLGQNKESLAALLFEFFRFFSYEYEHGVIAIRSPSGITRDEEGRSFFIVENPFEPGKDVANIEVRLYTRLREEFRRAHALLAEGASLSSLCEMPPAPGLDPLAGPILPGVNAPLCPPAKGSGLWRMSESKRSWD
;
A
#
# COMPACT_ATOMS: atom_id res chain seq x y z
N MET A 1 -7.80 -2.00 -3.08
CA MET A 1 -6.49 -2.03 -2.37
C MET A 1 -5.33 -2.38 -3.31
N LEU A 2 -5.26 -3.58 -3.91
CA LEU A 2 -4.14 -3.94 -4.79
C LEU A 2 -3.98 -2.98 -5.97
N LEU A 3 -5.05 -2.76 -6.75
CA LEU A 3 -5.05 -1.80 -7.86
C LEU A 3 -4.59 -0.39 -7.43
N HIS A 4 -4.94 0.04 -6.22
CA HIS A 4 -4.52 1.34 -5.67
C HIS A 4 -3.00 1.44 -5.54
N VAL A 5 -2.33 0.35 -5.12
CA VAL A 5 -0.86 0.27 -5.04
C VAL A 5 -0.25 0.19 -6.44
N LEU A 6 -0.82 -0.65 -7.32
CA LEU A 6 -0.33 -0.85 -8.68
C LEU A 6 -0.38 0.41 -9.55
N GLN A 7 -1.43 1.23 -9.37
CA GLN A 7 -1.58 2.54 -10.02
C GLN A 7 -0.60 3.60 -9.48
N ARG A 8 0.00 3.38 -8.30
CA ARG A 8 0.88 4.34 -7.60
C ARG A 8 2.35 3.91 -7.57
N ARG A 9 2.71 2.85 -8.30
CA ARG A 9 4.12 2.53 -8.56
C ARG A 9 4.77 3.67 -9.34
N PRO A 10 6.09 3.94 -9.17
CA PRO A 10 6.78 4.99 -9.91
C PRO A 10 6.58 4.87 -11.43
N SER A 11 6.74 3.65 -11.94
CA SER A 11 6.18 3.24 -13.22
C SER A 11 4.87 2.49 -12.94
N PRO A 12 3.69 3.04 -13.23
CA PRO A 12 2.42 2.37 -12.95
C PRO A 12 2.34 1.03 -13.69
N VAL A 13 1.75 0.04 -13.03
CA VAL A 13 1.50 -1.30 -13.63
C VAL A 13 0.17 -1.31 -14.39
N VAL A 14 -0.80 -0.53 -13.92
CA VAL A 14 -2.11 -0.36 -14.55
C VAL A 14 -2.56 1.11 -14.42
N PRO A 15 -3.27 1.66 -15.41
CA PRO A 15 -3.81 3.02 -15.33
C PRO A 15 -5.17 3.06 -14.58
N SER A 16 -5.77 4.24 -14.44
CA SER A 16 -7.19 4.36 -14.11
C SER A 16 -8.04 4.31 -15.37
N LEU A 17 -8.88 3.28 -15.49
CA LEU A 17 -9.79 3.12 -16.63
C LEU A 17 -10.87 4.20 -16.67
N GLN A 18 -11.26 4.72 -15.50
CA GLN A 18 -12.28 5.77 -15.41
C GLN A 18 -11.70 7.13 -15.81
N ASP A 19 -10.46 7.44 -15.42
CA ASP A 19 -9.79 8.66 -15.87
C ASP A 19 -9.57 8.66 -17.38
N ILE A 20 -9.21 7.52 -17.98
CA ILE A 20 -9.11 7.38 -19.45
C ILE A 20 -10.44 7.70 -20.12
N ALA A 21 -11.53 7.10 -19.67
CA ALA A 21 -12.85 7.37 -20.24
C ALA A 21 -13.28 8.84 -20.10
N VAL A 22 -12.95 9.48 -18.97
CA VAL A 22 -13.22 10.90 -18.76
C VAL A 22 -12.37 11.77 -19.70
N ALA A 23 -11.07 11.48 -19.82
CA ALA A 23 -10.14 12.22 -20.67
C ALA A 23 -10.50 12.11 -22.16
N ASN A 24 -10.95 10.94 -22.60
CA ASN A 24 -11.36 10.69 -23.99
C ASN A 24 -12.77 11.23 -24.30
N GLY A 25 -13.46 11.83 -23.32
CA GLY A 25 -14.82 12.34 -23.51
C GLY A 25 -15.85 11.24 -23.75
N THR A 26 -15.60 10.01 -23.28
CA THR A 26 -16.54 8.91 -23.38
C THR A 26 -17.88 9.31 -22.72
N PRO A 27 -19.02 9.11 -23.41
CA PRO A 27 -20.32 9.41 -22.84
C PRO A 27 -20.52 8.74 -21.48
N ALA A 28 -21.09 9.47 -20.52
CA ALA A 28 -21.41 8.91 -19.22
C ALA A 28 -22.40 7.74 -19.36
N LEU A 29 -22.15 6.65 -18.63
CA LEU A 29 -22.99 5.46 -18.65
C LEU A 29 -23.71 5.36 -17.31
N TYR A 30 -24.92 5.90 -17.21
CA TYR A 30 -25.66 5.87 -15.95
C TYR A 30 -26.41 4.55 -15.76
N LEU A 31 -26.05 3.81 -14.71
CA LEU A 31 -26.78 2.64 -14.23
C LEU A 31 -27.29 2.94 -12.82
N SER A 32 -28.61 2.87 -12.62
CA SER A 32 -29.25 3.18 -11.33
C SER A 32 -28.86 4.56 -10.76
N GLY A 33 -28.66 5.56 -11.63
CA GLY A 33 -28.25 6.91 -11.23
C GLY A 33 -26.75 7.09 -10.97
N VAL A 34 -25.93 6.07 -11.20
CA VAL A 34 -24.49 6.07 -10.97
C VAL A 34 -23.75 6.02 -12.30
N ASP A 35 -22.72 6.86 -12.47
CA ASP A 35 -21.89 6.88 -13.68
C ASP A 35 -20.88 5.72 -13.66
N CYS A 36 -21.15 4.73 -14.50
CA CYS A 36 -20.40 3.50 -14.64
C CYS A 36 -19.47 3.49 -15.87
N ARG A 37 -19.10 4.66 -16.41
CA ARG A 37 -18.15 4.70 -17.53
C ARG A 37 -16.74 4.26 -17.10
N PHE A 38 -16.08 3.52 -17.98
CA PHE A 38 -14.67 3.16 -17.90
C PHE A 38 -14.18 2.82 -19.31
N CYS A 39 -12.87 2.95 -19.56
CA CYS A 39 -12.28 2.55 -20.83
C CYS A 39 -12.12 1.02 -20.87
N SER A 40 -12.66 0.39 -21.93
CA SER A 40 -12.50 -1.04 -22.21
C SER A 40 -11.66 -1.31 -23.47
N ASP A 41 -11.19 -0.26 -24.15
CA ASP A 41 -10.36 -0.39 -25.34
C ASP A 41 -8.90 -0.67 -24.96
N ALA A 42 -8.37 -1.81 -25.41
CA ALA A 42 -7.03 -2.24 -25.03
C ALA A 42 -5.91 -1.36 -25.62
N GLU A 43 -6.13 -0.77 -26.80
CA GLU A 43 -5.15 0.12 -27.44
C GLU A 43 -5.08 1.45 -26.68
N GLU A 44 -6.23 2.03 -26.32
CA GLU A 44 -6.29 3.24 -25.50
C GLU A 44 -5.66 3.03 -24.12
N ILE A 45 -5.98 1.91 -23.46
CA ILE A 45 -5.40 1.55 -22.16
C ILE A 45 -3.88 1.44 -22.26
N THR A 46 -3.38 0.79 -23.32
CA THR A 46 -1.94 0.61 -23.53
C THR A 46 -1.26 1.94 -23.82
N ALA A 47 -1.85 2.78 -24.67
CA ALA A 47 -1.33 4.10 -25.02
C ALA A 47 -1.24 5.02 -23.79
N THR A 48 -2.32 5.12 -22.99
CA THR A 48 -2.30 5.93 -21.77
C THR A 48 -1.31 5.39 -20.74
N LEU A 49 -1.21 4.06 -20.57
CA LEU A 49 -0.24 3.49 -19.65
C LEU A 49 1.20 3.82 -20.06
N GLN A 50 1.52 3.74 -21.36
CA GLN A 50 2.85 4.12 -21.88
C GLN A 50 3.14 5.61 -21.66
N GLU A 51 2.16 6.48 -21.87
CA GLU A 51 2.28 7.91 -21.59
C GLU A 51 2.58 8.17 -20.10
N GLN A 52 1.83 7.52 -19.20
CA GLN A 52 2.00 7.66 -17.75
C GLN A 52 3.35 7.11 -17.25
N GLN A 53 3.88 6.10 -17.93
CA GLN A 53 5.20 5.52 -17.62
C GLN A 53 6.35 6.45 -18.04
N GLY A 54 6.16 7.24 -19.10
CA GLY A 54 7.13 8.23 -19.56
C GLY A 54 8.55 7.68 -19.68
N ASP A 55 9.53 8.43 -19.17
CA ASP A 55 10.96 8.08 -19.23
C ASP A 55 11.32 6.84 -18.37
N LEU A 56 10.49 6.48 -17.38
CA LEU A 56 10.71 5.28 -16.56
C LEU A 56 10.46 3.99 -17.36
N GLY A 57 9.66 4.08 -18.42
CA GLY A 57 9.26 2.96 -19.26
C GLY A 57 8.40 1.94 -18.51
N GLN A 58 8.22 0.75 -19.12
CA GLN A 58 7.37 -0.29 -18.54
C GLN A 58 7.88 -0.80 -17.20
N ASN A 59 6.94 -1.08 -16.28
CA ASN A 59 7.27 -1.66 -14.98
C ASN A 59 7.87 -3.06 -15.16
N LYS A 60 9.06 -3.29 -14.59
CA LYS A 60 9.79 -4.57 -14.63
C LYS A 60 9.92 -5.24 -13.26
N GLU A 61 9.16 -4.76 -12.27
CA GLU A 61 9.15 -5.36 -10.93
C GLU A 61 8.60 -6.79 -11.03
N SER A 62 9.26 -7.72 -10.32
CA SER A 62 8.77 -9.10 -10.26
C SER A 62 7.48 -9.18 -9.47
N LEU A 63 6.70 -10.25 -9.65
CA LEU A 63 5.52 -10.51 -8.84
C LEU A 63 5.83 -10.51 -7.33
N ALA A 64 6.99 -11.07 -6.95
CA ALA A 64 7.45 -11.07 -5.56
C ALA A 64 7.71 -9.64 -5.04
N ALA A 65 8.33 -8.77 -5.85
CA ALA A 65 8.56 -7.38 -5.48
C ALA A 65 7.25 -6.60 -5.32
N LEU A 66 6.29 -6.79 -6.24
CA LEU A 66 4.97 -6.15 -6.15
C LEU A 66 4.17 -6.63 -4.93
N LEU A 67 4.24 -7.92 -4.60
CA LEU A 67 3.60 -8.47 -3.42
C LEU A 67 4.25 -7.94 -2.13
N PHE A 68 5.58 -7.91 -2.08
CA PHE A 68 6.35 -7.35 -0.98
C PHE A 68 5.97 -5.88 -0.75
N GLU A 69 5.90 -5.11 -1.83
CA GLU A 69 5.52 -3.71 -1.81
C GLU A 69 4.08 -3.49 -1.35
N PHE A 70 3.13 -4.33 -1.78
CA PHE A 70 1.74 -4.25 -1.31
C PHE A 70 1.66 -4.37 0.22
N PHE A 71 2.39 -5.32 0.80
CA PHE A 71 2.43 -5.48 2.25
C PHE A 71 3.17 -4.32 2.93
N ARG A 72 4.29 -3.85 2.37
CA ARG A 72 5.05 -2.68 2.87
C ARG A 72 4.16 -1.43 2.92
N PHE A 73 3.42 -1.17 1.85
CA PHE A 73 2.55 -0.01 1.73
C PHE A 73 1.49 0.00 2.82
N PHE A 74 0.69 -1.05 2.97
CA PHE A 74 -0.39 -1.08 3.96
C PHE A 74 0.07 -1.28 5.41
N SER A 75 1.32 -1.69 5.64
CA SER A 75 1.88 -1.85 6.98
C SER A 75 2.55 -0.59 7.54
N TYR A 76 3.24 0.17 6.68
CA TYR A 76 4.10 1.28 7.11
C TYR A 76 3.85 2.63 6.41
N GLU A 77 3.37 2.65 5.17
CA GLU A 77 3.21 3.92 4.41
C GLU A 77 1.78 4.45 4.43
N TYR A 78 0.80 3.56 4.41
CA TYR A 78 -0.60 3.94 4.52
C TYR A 78 -0.89 4.40 5.94
N GLU A 79 -1.13 5.70 6.09
CA GLU A 79 -1.48 6.30 7.37
C GLU A 79 -3.00 6.41 7.53
N HIS A 80 -3.67 7.07 6.59
CA HIS A 80 -5.12 7.34 6.60
C HIS A 80 -5.58 7.73 5.20
N GLY A 81 -6.89 7.89 5.03
CA GLY A 81 -7.51 8.36 3.80
C GLY A 81 -8.10 7.24 2.95
N VAL A 82 -8.79 7.65 1.89
CA VAL A 82 -9.60 6.74 1.08
C VAL A 82 -8.73 5.95 0.09
N ILE A 83 -8.90 4.63 0.07
CA ILE A 83 -8.26 3.74 -0.89
C ILE A 83 -9.13 3.69 -2.15
N ALA A 84 -8.91 4.64 -3.05
CA ALA A 84 -9.63 4.76 -4.32
C ALA A 84 -8.77 4.35 -5.53
N ILE A 85 -9.45 3.86 -6.58
CA ILE A 85 -8.83 3.47 -7.87
C ILE A 85 -9.30 4.33 -9.05
N ARG A 86 -10.33 5.15 -8.84
CA ARG A 86 -10.94 6.01 -9.86
C ARG A 86 -10.00 7.12 -10.30
N SER A 87 -9.27 7.71 -9.36
CA SER A 87 -8.29 8.75 -9.63
C SER A 87 -7.06 8.58 -8.75
N PRO A 88 -5.93 8.09 -9.29
CA PRO A 88 -4.71 7.87 -8.52
C PRO A 88 -4.13 9.15 -7.91
N SER A 89 -4.32 10.29 -8.59
CA SER A 89 -3.86 11.62 -8.19
C SER A 89 -4.77 12.29 -7.15
N GLY A 90 -6.04 11.89 -7.07
CA GLY A 90 -7.00 12.37 -6.08
C GLY A 90 -6.83 11.65 -4.75
N ILE A 91 -5.87 12.07 -3.92
CA ILE A 91 -5.91 11.70 -2.50
C ILE A 91 -7.00 12.56 -1.85
N THR A 92 -8.20 12.00 -1.69
CA THR A 92 -9.18 12.53 -0.73
C THR A 92 -8.63 12.27 0.66
N ARG A 93 -7.81 13.23 1.13
CA ARG A 93 -7.35 13.26 2.51
C ARG A 93 -8.59 13.45 3.37
N ASP A 94 -8.84 12.50 4.25
CA ASP A 94 -9.66 12.77 5.40
C ASP A 94 -8.89 13.78 6.26
N GLU A 95 -9.29 15.06 6.20
CA GLU A 95 -8.66 16.16 6.93
C GLU A 95 -8.64 15.90 8.45
N GLU A 96 -9.50 14.99 8.91
CA GLU A 96 -9.64 14.64 10.31
C GLU A 96 -8.78 13.43 10.72
N GLY A 97 -8.15 12.72 9.76
CA GLY A 97 -7.25 11.59 9.99
C GLY A 97 -7.90 10.38 10.66
N ARG A 98 -9.23 10.21 10.55
CA ARG A 98 -10.00 9.16 11.27
C ARG A 98 -10.31 7.95 10.39
N SER A 99 -10.16 8.08 9.08
CA SER A 99 -10.49 7.08 8.08
C SER A 99 -9.31 6.13 7.83
N PHE A 100 -9.38 4.93 8.42
CA PHE A 100 -8.43 3.85 8.17
C PHE A 100 -9.12 2.74 7.36
N PHE A 101 -8.44 2.25 6.33
CA PHE A 101 -8.88 1.12 5.50
C PHE A 101 -10.26 1.29 4.86
N ILE A 102 -10.66 2.55 4.60
CA ILE A 102 -11.85 2.85 3.79
C ILE A 102 -11.52 2.56 2.34
N VAL A 103 -12.21 1.60 1.73
CA VAL A 103 -12.04 1.23 0.33
C VAL A 103 -13.23 1.76 -0.44
N GLU A 104 -13.01 2.79 -1.25
CA GLU A 104 -14.10 3.42 -1.98
C GLU A 104 -14.55 2.57 -3.18
N ASN A 105 -15.87 2.49 -3.36
CA ASN A 105 -16.48 1.96 -4.56
C ASN A 105 -16.13 2.86 -5.76
N PRO A 106 -15.53 2.33 -6.84
CA PRO A 106 -15.12 3.14 -8.00
C PRO A 106 -16.29 3.84 -8.71
N PHE A 107 -17.50 3.32 -8.63
CA PHE A 107 -18.68 3.90 -9.27
C PHE A 107 -19.50 4.77 -8.31
N GLU A 108 -19.52 4.42 -7.03
CA GLU A 108 -20.26 5.16 -5.98
C GLU A 108 -19.28 5.84 -5.00
N PRO A 109 -18.71 7.02 -5.33
CA PRO A 109 -17.81 7.73 -4.43
C PRO A 109 -18.43 7.95 -3.04
N GLY A 110 -17.62 7.80 -2.00
CA GLY A 110 -18.05 7.86 -0.60
C GLY A 110 -18.67 6.56 -0.04
N LYS A 111 -18.93 5.54 -0.86
CA LYS A 111 -19.37 4.22 -0.38
C LYS A 111 -18.17 3.34 -0.05
N ASP A 112 -18.01 2.98 1.23
CA ASP A 112 -17.01 2.01 1.67
C ASP A 112 -17.46 0.57 1.35
N VAL A 113 -16.66 -0.15 0.57
CA VAL A 113 -16.90 -1.57 0.27
C VAL A 113 -16.21 -2.49 1.28
N ALA A 114 -15.23 -2.00 2.04
CA ALA A 114 -14.52 -2.82 3.01
C ALA A 114 -15.37 -3.11 4.24
N ASN A 115 -16.13 -2.11 4.72
CA ASN A 115 -17.00 -2.21 5.89
C ASN A 115 -16.28 -2.81 7.11
N ILE A 116 -15.01 -2.44 7.29
CA ILE A 116 -14.17 -2.98 8.34
C ILE A 116 -14.55 -2.31 9.66
N GLU A 117 -14.85 -3.12 10.67
CA GLU A 117 -15.11 -2.60 12.01
C GLU A 117 -13.83 -1.98 12.59
N VAL A 118 -13.97 -0.80 13.23
CA VAL A 118 -12.84 -0.03 13.79
C VAL A 118 -11.94 -0.86 14.71
N ARG A 119 -12.52 -1.77 15.50
CA ARG A 119 -11.76 -2.66 16.40
C ARG A 119 -10.80 -3.60 15.68
N LEU A 120 -11.00 -3.84 14.38
CA LEU A 120 -10.17 -4.74 13.57
C LEU A 120 -9.01 -4.02 12.90
N TYR A 121 -8.95 -2.68 12.90
CA TYR A 121 -7.89 -1.92 12.22
C TYR A 121 -6.49 -2.25 12.74
N THR A 122 -6.34 -2.35 14.07
CA THR A 122 -5.07 -2.76 14.68
C THR A 122 -4.68 -4.15 14.20
N ARG A 123 -5.62 -5.10 14.23
CA ARG A 123 -5.36 -6.47 13.82
C ARG A 123 -4.98 -6.57 12.35
N LEU A 124 -5.67 -5.84 11.47
CA LEU A 124 -5.36 -5.83 10.04
C LEU A 124 -3.95 -5.28 9.78
N ARG A 125 -3.56 -4.23 10.51
CA ARG A 125 -2.20 -3.67 10.42
C ARG A 125 -1.13 -4.63 10.94
N GLU A 126 -1.40 -5.35 12.04
CA GLU A 126 -0.53 -6.41 12.54
C GLU A 126 -0.33 -7.50 11.47
N GLU A 127 -1.40 -7.94 10.81
CA GLU A 127 -1.29 -8.95 9.74
C GLU A 127 -0.53 -8.46 8.52
N PHE A 128 -0.71 -7.20 8.10
CA PHE A 128 0.10 -6.65 7.00
C PHE A 128 1.59 -6.61 7.37
N ARG A 129 1.93 -6.33 8.63
CA ARG A 129 3.32 -6.36 9.12
C ARG A 129 3.87 -7.76 9.20
N ARG A 130 3.11 -8.72 9.74
CA ARG A 130 3.47 -10.14 9.76
C ARG A 130 3.81 -10.62 8.36
N ALA A 131 2.92 -10.31 7.42
CA ALA A 131 3.10 -10.69 6.03
C ALA A 131 4.33 -10.06 5.38
N HIS A 132 4.56 -8.76 5.60
CA HIS A 132 5.76 -8.08 5.14
C HIS A 132 7.03 -8.69 5.74
N ALA A 133 7.05 -8.96 7.05
CA ALA A 133 8.18 -9.55 7.76
C ALA A 133 8.51 -10.96 7.25
N LEU A 134 7.49 -11.82 7.07
CA LEU A 134 7.67 -13.15 6.50
C LEU A 134 8.27 -13.11 5.09
N LEU A 135 7.79 -12.20 4.24
CA LEU A 135 8.37 -12.02 2.91
C LEU A 135 9.81 -11.48 2.96
N ALA A 136 10.11 -10.57 3.90
CA ALA A 136 11.46 -10.03 4.11
C ALA A 136 12.46 -11.12 4.57
N GLU A 137 11.98 -12.09 5.34
CA GLU A 137 12.76 -13.26 5.80
C GLU A 137 12.88 -14.37 4.75
N GLY A 138 12.25 -14.21 3.59
CA GLY A 138 12.25 -15.21 2.52
C GLY A 138 11.35 -16.41 2.79
N ALA A 139 10.33 -16.26 3.64
CA ALA A 139 9.34 -17.30 3.88
C ALA A 139 8.57 -17.65 2.59
N SER A 140 8.08 -18.89 2.52
CA SER A 140 7.25 -19.32 1.41
C SER A 140 5.85 -18.70 1.46
N LEU A 141 5.18 -18.66 0.31
CA LEU A 141 3.76 -18.27 0.24
C LEU A 141 2.87 -19.17 1.10
N SER A 142 3.23 -20.45 1.29
CA SER A 142 2.48 -21.34 2.16
C SER A 142 2.50 -20.85 3.60
N SER A 143 3.67 -20.46 4.12
CA SER A 143 3.81 -19.95 5.48
C SER A 143 3.17 -18.57 5.67
N LEU A 144 3.17 -17.75 4.61
CA LEU A 144 2.43 -16.49 4.61
C LEU A 144 0.93 -16.70 4.83
N CYS A 145 0.37 -17.72 4.17
CA CYS A 145 -1.05 -18.09 4.18
C CYS A 145 -1.47 -18.95 5.37
N GLU A 146 -0.55 -19.30 6.28
CA GLU A 146 -0.90 -20.00 7.52
C GLU A 146 -1.84 -19.16 8.39
N MET A 147 -2.62 -19.84 9.23
CA MET A 147 -3.52 -19.18 10.16
C MET A 147 -2.71 -18.28 11.08
N PRO A 148 -3.05 -16.99 11.17
CA PRO A 148 -2.24 -16.08 11.93
C PRO A 148 -2.40 -16.30 13.44
N PRO A 149 -1.40 -15.88 14.24
CA PRO A 149 -1.46 -15.98 15.70
C PRO A 149 -2.66 -15.20 16.27
N ALA A 150 -3.02 -15.47 17.53
CA ALA A 150 -4.08 -14.69 18.19
C ALA A 150 -3.68 -13.19 18.26
N PRO A 151 -4.66 -12.27 18.28
CA PRO A 151 -4.36 -10.83 18.30
C PRO A 151 -3.40 -10.46 19.42
N GLY A 152 -2.41 -9.62 19.15
CA GLY A 152 -1.42 -9.17 20.14
C GLY A 152 -0.38 -10.21 20.58
N LEU A 153 -0.40 -11.43 20.04
CA LEU A 153 0.63 -12.46 20.31
C LEU A 153 1.67 -12.60 19.20
N ASP A 154 1.54 -11.82 18.13
CA ASP A 154 2.41 -11.95 16.97
C ASP A 154 3.79 -11.29 17.22
N PRO A 155 4.89 -12.06 17.29
CA PRO A 155 6.22 -11.49 17.45
C PRO A 155 6.68 -10.68 16.23
N LEU A 156 6.07 -10.89 15.05
CA LEU A 156 6.42 -10.20 13.81
C LEU A 156 5.60 -8.93 13.58
N ALA A 157 4.56 -8.69 14.38
CA ALA A 157 3.68 -7.55 14.21
C ALA A 157 4.37 -6.19 14.44
N GLY A 158 5.57 -6.16 15.03
CA GLY A 158 6.45 -4.99 15.16
C GLY A 158 5.83 -3.73 15.81
N PRO A 159 6.64 -2.78 16.31
CA PRO A 159 6.10 -1.49 16.76
C PRO A 159 5.52 -0.69 15.57
N ILE A 160 4.50 0.11 15.84
CA ILE A 160 4.04 1.12 14.87
C ILE A 160 5.17 2.15 14.71
N LEU A 161 5.90 2.09 13.60
CA LEU A 161 6.92 3.10 13.29
C LEU A 161 6.21 4.40 12.89
N PRO A 162 6.47 5.53 13.57
CA PRO A 162 5.99 6.82 13.11
C PRO A 162 6.80 7.29 11.88
N GLY A 163 6.11 7.76 10.83
CA GLY A 163 6.58 8.72 9.83
C GLY A 163 7.92 8.45 9.11
N VAL A 164 7.82 7.99 7.86
CA VAL A 164 8.78 8.00 6.73
C VAL A 164 10.06 8.85 6.90
N ASN A 165 11.22 8.18 7.04
CA ASN A 165 12.54 8.51 6.43
C ASN A 165 13.71 7.67 7.00
N ALA A 166 13.50 6.39 7.36
CA ALA A 166 14.61 5.51 7.72
C ALA A 166 15.07 4.71 6.49
N PRO A 167 16.34 4.82 6.04
CA PRO A 167 16.84 3.95 4.98
C PRO A 167 16.83 2.50 5.46
N LEU A 168 16.22 1.63 4.65
CA LEU A 168 16.21 0.18 4.87
C LEU A 168 17.59 -0.40 4.55
N CYS A 169 18.38 -0.71 5.57
CA CYS A 169 19.34 -1.81 5.52
C CYS A 169 19.61 -2.37 6.92
N PRO A 170 19.70 -3.70 7.07
CA PRO A 170 20.00 -4.32 8.36
C PRO A 170 21.53 -4.42 8.55
N PRO A 171 22.10 -4.26 9.74
CA PRO A 171 23.35 -4.94 10.03
C PRO A 171 23.05 -6.43 10.17
N ALA A 172 23.59 -7.20 9.23
CA ALA A 172 23.71 -8.64 9.32
C ALA A 172 24.36 -9.05 10.67
N LYS A 173 23.95 -10.22 11.14
CA LYS A 173 24.43 -10.97 12.32
C LYS A 173 25.87 -10.66 12.73
N GLY A 174 26.06 -10.30 14.00
CA GLY A 174 27.38 -10.23 14.62
C GLY A 174 27.31 -10.08 16.14
N SER A 175 27.43 -11.19 16.86
CA SER A 175 27.70 -11.24 18.29
C SER A 175 28.92 -10.39 18.65
N GLY A 176 28.78 -9.49 19.63
CA GLY A 176 29.90 -8.69 20.14
C GLY A 176 29.55 -7.97 21.42
N LEU A 177 29.89 -8.59 22.56
CA LEU A 177 30.07 -7.90 23.85
C LEU A 177 30.99 -6.68 23.65
N TRP A 178 30.54 -5.49 24.03
CA TRP A 178 31.45 -4.40 24.38
C TRP A 178 31.03 -3.76 25.70
N ARG A 179 31.81 -4.13 26.71
CA ARG A 179 31.91 -3.54 28.04
C ARG A 179 32.45 -2.11 27.87
N MET A 180 31.69 -1.08 28.25
CA MET A 180 32.22 0.28 28.34
C MET A 180 32.70 0.56 29.77
N SER A 181 33.99 0.82 29.88
CA SER A 181 34.66 1.37 31.05
C SER A 181 34.29 2.85 31.22
N GLU A 182 33.78 3.23 32.39
CA GLU A 182 33.60 4.62 32.79
C GLU A 182 34.98 5.25 33.09
N SER A 183 35.40 6.19 32.26
CA SER A 183 36.48 7.13 32.58
C SER A 183 35.86 8.43 33.07
N LYS A 184 36.00 8.69 34.38
CA LYS A 184 35.70 9.98 35.00
C LYS A 184 36.61 11.05 34.42
N ARG A 185 36.04 12.15 33.93
CA ARG A 185 36.74 13.44 33.81
C ARG A 185 36.08 14.45 34.74
N SER A 186 36.87 14.89 35.70
CA SER A 186 36.71 16.12 36.46
C SER A 186 36.79 17.34 35.53
N TRP A 187 36.04 18.37 35.87
CA TRP A 187 36.41 19.75 35.58
C TRP A 187 36.22 20.57 36.85
N ASP A 188 37.10 21.56 36.96
CA ASP A 188 37.46 22.40 38.11
C ASP A 188 36.30 23.07 38.86
#